data_AF-A0A845K1C0-F1
#
_entry.id   AF-A0A845K1C0-F1
#
_cell.length_a   1.000
_cell.length_b   1.000
_cell.length_c   1.000
_cell.angle_alpha   90.00
_cell.angle_beta   90.00
_cell.angle_gamma   90.00
#
_symmetry.space_group_name_H-M   'P 1'
#
loop_
_entity.id
_entity.type
_entity.pdbx_description
1 polymer ?
#
loop_
_entity_poly.entity_id
_entity_poly.type
_entity_poly.pdbx_seq_one_letter_code
_entity_poly.pdbx_strand_id
1 'polypeptide(L)'
;MRNNIKLVHIVFFTSSLFWVCLGSSLAENKYSKDYKARSIKVINKSAKMHYHDVGLLFDSSGEVGSEGIPDIIQLGDFITVKDKTVQANIIEVSEYLQDLKYGGRVFGKKGQVACMIAGREEDFPHGEMRDRVWIRVEHCQALK
;
A
#
# COMPACT_ATOMS: atom_id res chain seq x y z
N MET A 1 30.04 40.63 -43.75
CA MET A 1 31.30 41.28 -43.34
C MET A 1 31.22 41.56 -41.84
N ARG A 2 32.28 41.17 -41.09
CA ARG A 2 32.73 41.70 -39.79
C ARG A 2 31.66 41.81 -38.69
N ASN A 3 31.55 40.82 -37.79
CA ASN A 3 32.37 40.70 -36.58
C ASN A 3 32.56 42.05 -35.86
N ASN A 4 31.91 42.23 -34.71
CA ASN A 4 32.52 42.85 -33.53
C ASN A 4 31.71 42.53 -32.27
N ILE A 5 32.31 41.64 -31.49
CA ILE A 5 32.02 41.32 -30.09
C ILE A 5 32.29 42.58 -29.25
N LYS A 6 31.36 42.93 -28.36
CA LYS A 6 31.70 43.74 -27.18
C LYS A 6 31.39 42.94 -25.92
N LEU A 7 32.47 42.70 -25.20
CA LEU A 7 32.55 42.11 -23.88
C LEU A 7 31.65 42.84 -22.86
N VAL A 8 30.91 42.04 -22.10
CA VAL A 8 30.96 41.91 -20.63
C VAL A 8 31.00 43.20 -19.82
N HIS A 9 29.94 43.45 -19.05
CA HIS A 9 30.00 43.78 -17.61
C HIS A 9 28.66 43.37 -16.96
N ILE A 10 28.50 42.08 -16.65
CA ILE A 10 27.46 41.62 -15.71
C ILE A 10 28.07 41.73 -14.31
N VAL A 11 27.74 42.82 -13.62
CA VAL A 11 28.06 43.01 -12.21
C VAL A 11 27.06 42.22 -11.39
N PHE A 12 27.56 41.21 -10.69
CA PHE A 12 26.84 40.47 -9.66
C PHE A 12 26.47 41.40 -8.50
N PHE A 13 25.18 41.47 -8.16
CA PHE A 13 24.73 42.00 -6.87
C PHE A 13 23.65 41.08 -6.27
N THR A 14 24.15 40.14 -5.47
CA THR A 14 23.60 39.57 -4.24
C THR A 14 22.14 39.90 -3.86
N SER A 15 21.27 38.88 -3.89
CA SER A 15 20.42 38.50 -2.75
C SER A 15 20.03 37.03 -2.92
N SER A 16 20.76 36.11 -2.32
CA SER A 16 20.40 35.52 -1.02
C SER A 16 19.10 34.73 -1.04
N LEU A 17 19.27 33.40 -1.12
CA LEU A 17 18.58 32.39 -0.34
C LEU A 17 17.04 32.35 -0.39
N PHE A 18 16.48 31.40 -1.14
CA PHE A 18 16.05 30.13 -0.56
C PHE A 18 15.43 29.28 -1.68
N TRP A 19 16.27 28.48 -2.35
CA TRP A 19 15.78 27.25 -2.96
C TRP A 19 15.46 26.33 -1.77
N VAL A 20 14.23 26.43 -1.26
CA VAL A 20 13.69 25.37 -0.40
C VAL A 20 13.56 24.17 -1.32
N CYS A 21 14.63 23.39 -1.43
CA CYS A 21 14.54 21.99 -1.76
C CYS A 21 13.70 21.37 -0.64
N LEU A 22 12.38 21.42 -0.78
CA LEU A 22 11.42 20.68 0.03
C LEU A 22 11.58 19.21 -0.39
N GLY A 23 12.77 18.66 -0.10
CA GLY A 23 13.05 17.25 -0.17
C GLY A 23 12.15 16.61 0.86
N SER A 24 10.98 16.16 0.40
CA SER A 24 10.13 15.27 1.17
C SER A 24 10.97 14.04 1.42
N SER A 25 11.60 13.97 2.60
CA SER A 25 12.25 12.75 3.06
C SER A 25 11.13 11.74 3.25
N LEU A 26 10.85 10.94 2.21
CA LEU A 26 10.19 9.67 2.38
C LEU A 26 11.07 8.91 3.38
N ALA A 27 10.64 8.88 4.64
CA ALA A 27 11.26 8.04 5.64
C ALA A 27 11.08 6.61 5.15
N GLU A 28 12.09 6.09 4.46
CA GLU A 28 12.07 4.74 3.93
C GLU A 28 11.94 3.79 5.13
N ASN A 29 10.83 3.05 5.15
CA ASN A 29 10.58 2.10 6.22
C ASN A 29 11.64 0.99 6.12
N LYS A 30 12.54 0.93 7.11
CA LYS A 30 13.64 -0.05 7.12
C LYS A 30 13.15 -1.51 7.16
N TYR A 31 11.89 -1.73 7.50
CA TYR A 31 11.32 -3.04 7.77
C TYR A 31 10.55 -3.61 6.58
N SER A 32 9.87 -2.76 5.81
CA SER A 32 9.06 -3.14 4.66
C SER A 32 9.19 -2.14 3.52
N LYS A 33 9.12 -2.65 2.30
CA LYS A 33 8.90 -1.83 1.11
C LYS A 33 7.44 -1.95 0.71
N ASP A 34 6.71 -0.84 0.86
CA ASP A 34 5.28 -0.77 0.56
C ASP A 34 5.06 -0.07 -0.79
N TYR A 35 4.19 -0.64 -1.63
CA TYR A 35 3.85 -0.09 -2.95
C TYR A 35 2.46 -0.55 -3.40
N LYS A 36 1.88 0.17 -4.37
CA LYS A 36 0.58 -0.19 -4.97
C LYS A 36 0.78 -1.03 -6.23
N ALA A 37 -0.06 -2.03 -6.44
CA ALA A 37 -0.06 -2.88 -7.63
C ALA A 37 -1.40 -2.78 -8.39
N ARG A 38 -1.37 -3.09 -9.69
CA ARG A 38 -2.60 -3.19 -10.51
C ARG A 38 -3.22 -4.57 -10.47
N SER A 39 -2.41 -5.58 -10.19
CA SER A 39 -2.81 -6.97 -10.20
C SER A 39 -1.84 -7.81 -9.38
N ILE A 40 -2.35 -8.85 -8.74
CA ILE A 40 -1.57 -9.79 -7.95
C ILE A 40 -1.99 -11.22 -8.25
N LYS A 41 -1.07 -12.16 -8.02
CA LYS A 41 -1.36 -13.58 -7.92
C LYS A 41 -1.36 -14.01 -6.46
N VAL A 42 -2.41 -14.68 -6.02
CA VAL A 42 -2.51 -15.31 -4.71
C VAL A 42 -1.70 -16.60 -4.71
N ILE A 43 -0.83 -16.76 -3.72
CA ILE A 43 0.00 -17.96 -3.55
C ILE A 43 -0.57 -18.80 -2.41
N ASN A 44 -0.59 -20.13 -2.60
CA ASN A 44 -1.03 -21.11 -1.59
C ASN A 44 -2.43 -20.86 -1.01
N LYS A 45 -3.35 -20.28 -1.80
CA LYS A 45 -4.72 -19.92 -1.34
C LYS A 45 -4.72 -19.12 -0.03
N SER A 46 -3.72 -18.27 0.15
CA SER A 46 -3.50 -17.51 1.38
C SER A 46 -4.36 -16.24 1.51
N ALA A 47 -5.35 -16.08 0.65
CA ALA A 47 -6.27 -14.95 0.67
C ALA A 47 -7.45 -15.21 1.62
N LYS A 48 -7.77 -14.22 2.46
CA LYS A 48 -8.88 -14.24 3.41
C LYS A 48 -9.58 -12.89 3.41
N MET A 49 -10.90 -12.90 3.36
CA MET A 49 -11.72 -11.70 3.54
C MET A 49 -11.97 -11.48 5.03
N HIS A 50 -11.87 -10.22 5.45
CA HIS A 50 -12.08 -9.77 6.81
C HIS A 50 -13.11 -8.65 6.84
N TYR A 51 -13.76 -8.51 8.00
CA TYR A 51 -14.68 -7.42 8.27
C TYR A 51 -14.44 -6.85 9.66
N HIS A 52 -14.86 -5.60 9.83
CA HIS A 52 -15.03 -4.93 11.10
C HIS A 52 -16.30 -4.09 10.98
N ASP A 53 -17.27 -4.33 11.86
CA ASP A 53 -18.55 -3.63 11.93
C ASP A 53 -18.61 -2.92 13.29
N VAL A 54 -18.84 -1.60 13.29
CA VAL A 54 -18.94 -0.75 14.48
C VAL A 54 -20.42 -0.63 14.84
N GLY A 55 -20.83 -1.34 15.88
CA GLY A 55 -22.21 -1.30 16.37
C GLY A 55 -22.42 -0.18 17.40
N LEU A 56 -23.69 0.14 17.67
CA LEU A 56 -24.06 1.14 18.70
C LEU A 56 -23.63 0.74 20.12
N LEU A 57 -23.57 -0.57 20.40
CA LEU A 57 -23.25 -1.13 21.73
C LEU A 57 -22.02 -2.06 21.73
N PHE A 58 -21.75 -2.73 20.60
CA PHE A 58 -20.66 -3.70 20.48
C PHE A 58 -20.06 -3.65 19.08
N ASP A 59 -18.73 -3.67 19.02
CA ASP A 59 -17.99 -3.85 17.78
C ASP A 59 -17.84 -5.33 17.47
N SER A 60 -17.92 -5.68 16.18
CA SER A 60 -17.70 -7.03 15.69
C SER A 60 -16.56 -7.03 14.68
N SER A 61 -15.69 -8.04 14.74
CA SER A 61 -14.61 -8.19 13.77
C SER A 61 -14.29 -9.64 13.57
N GLY A 62 -13.91 -10.01 12.35
CA GLY A 62 -13.54 -11.39 12.11
C GLY A 62 -13.14 -11.69 10.68
N GLU A 63 -12.87 -12.97 10.47
CA GLU A 63 -12.69 -13.55 9.15
C GLU A 63 -14.05 -13.95 8.57
N VAL A 64 -14.32 -13.53 7.33
CA VAL A 64 -15.49 -13.95 6.57
C VAL A 64 -15.24 -15.32 5.96
N GLY A 65 -14.07 -15.50 5.32
CA GLY A 65 -13.62 -16.74 4.71
C GLY A 65 -12.71 -16.50 3.50
N SER A 66 -12.42 -17.57 2.74
CA SER A 66 -11.57 -17.54 1.54
C SER A 66 -12.25 -18.08 0.27
N GLU A 67 -13.40 -18.75 0.41
CA GLU A 67 -14.11 -19.36 -0.70
C GLU A 67 -14.73 -18.29 -1.62
N GLY A 68 -14.39 -18.33 -2.90
CA GLY A 68 -14.81 -17.33 -3.90
C GLY A 68 -13.74 -16.28 -4.23
N ILE A 69 -12.62 -16.23 -3.50
CA ILE A 69 -11.49 -15.35 -3.86
C ILE A 69 -10.69 -15.98 -5.01
N PRO A 70 -10.49 -15.27 -6.13
CA PRO A 70 -9.75 -15.82 -7.27
C PRO A 70 -8.24 -15.89 -7.02
N ASP A 71 -7.55 -16.77 -7.75
CA ASP A 71 -6.09 -16.90 -7.69
C ASP A 71 -5.36 -15.67 -8.28
N ILE A 72 -6.04 -14.87 -9.11
CA ILE A 72 -5.54 -13.61 -9.66
C ILE A 72 -6.57 -12.53 -9.32
N ILE A 73 -6.11 -11.44 -8.70
CA ILE A 73 -6.93 -10.28 -8.36
C ILE A 73 -6.40 -9.09 -9.13
N GLN A 74 -7.28 -8.37 -9.80
CA GLN A 74 -6.99 -7.16 -10.57
C GLN A 74 -7.80 -5.98 -10.04
N LEU A 75 -7.30 -4.77 -10.30
CA LEU A 75 -8.06 -3.57 -9.99
C LEU A 75 -9.40 -3.55 -10.76
N GLY A 76 -10.48 -3.24 -10.05
CA GLY A 76 -11.84 -3.23 -10.55
C GLY A 76 -12.62 -4.52 -10.33
N ASP A 77 -11.97 -5.61 -9.93
CA ASP A 77 -12.65 -6.88 -9.64
C ASP A 77 -13.64 -6.74 -8.48
N PHE A 78 -14.81 -7.36 -8.60
CA PHE A 78 -15.75 -7.52 -7.50
C PHE A 78 -15.60 -8.92 -6.92
N ILE A 79 -15.14 -9.02 -5.68
CA ILE A 79 -14.88 -10.27 -5.00
C ILE A 79 -15.89 -10.44 -3.88
N THR A 80 -16.68 -11.50 -3.93
CA THR A 80 -17.72 -11.81 -2.94
C THR A 80 -17.38 -13.08 -2.20
N VAL A 81 -17.40 -13.02 -0.87
CA VAL A 81 -17.26 -14.19 0.01
C VAL A 81 -18.44 -14.17 0.96
N LYS A 82 -19.27 -15.23 0.94
CA LYS A 82 -20.57 -15.26 1.61
C LYS A 82 -21.46 -14.08 1.18
N ASP A 83 -21.78 -13.19 2.11
CA ASP A 83 -22.67 -12.03 1.96
C ASP A 83 -21.91 -10.69 1.88
N LYS A 84 -20.57 -10.72 1.91
CA LYS A 84 -19.74 -9.52 1.85
C LYS A 84 -19.03 -9.43 0.51
N THR A 85 -18.99 -8.22 -0.05
CA THR A 85 -18.35 -7.93 -1.34
C THR A 85 -17.33 -6.82 -1.18
N VAL A 86 -16.15 -6.99 -1.79
CA VAL A 86 -15.12 -5.96 -1.92
C VAL A 86 -14.90 -5.70 -3.40
N GLN A 87 -14.96 -4.42 -3.80
CA GLN A 87 -14.42 -3.99 -5.08
C GLN A 87 -12.92 -3.71 -4.91
N ALA A 88 -12.07 -4.37 -5.69
CA ALA A 88 -10.63 -4.20 -5.62
C ALA A 88 -10.20 -2.88 -6.25
N ASN A 89 -10.34 -1.76 -5.55
CA ASN A 89 -9.92 -0.44 -6.06
C ASN A 89 -8.50 -0.08 -5.65
N ILE A 90 -8.00 -0.69 -4.57
CA ILE A 90 -6.66 -0.48 -4.04
C ILE A 90 -6.07 -1.84 -3.73
N ILE A 91 -4.85 -2.08 -4.22
CA ILE A 91 -4.04 -3.25 -3.87
C ILE A 91 -2.71 -2.73 -3.32
N GLU A 92 -2.54 -2.84 -2.01
CA GLU A 92 -1.30 -2.53 -1.32
C GLU A 92 -0.46 -3.79 -1.19
N VAL A 93 0.83 -3.66 -1.47
CA VAL A 93 1.80 -4.74 -1.42
C VAL A 93 2.90 -4.35 -0.45
N SER A 94 3.18 -5.23 0.50
CA SER A 94 4.24 -5.10 1.48
C SER A 94 5.27 -6.20 1.29
N GLU A 95 6.48 -5.83 0.89
CA GLU A 95 7.63 -6.73 0.83
C GLU A 95 8.48 -6.57 2.10
N TYR A 96 8.57 -7.61 2.92
CA TYR A 96 9.32 -7.56 4.17
C TYR A 96 10.83 -7.66 3.92
N LEU A 97 11.57 -6.63 4.31
CA LEU A 97 13.02 -6.55 4.11
C LEU A 97 13.82 -7.29 5.19
N GLN A 98 13.13 -7.62 6.29
CA GLN A 98 13.65 -8.37 7.43
C GLN A 98 12.53 -9.17 8.12
N ASP A 99 12.91 -10.09 8.99
CA ASP A 99 11.93 -10.80 9.82
C ASP A 99 11.24 -9.82 10.77
N LEU A 100 9.91 -9.81 10.75
CA LEU A 100 9.07 -9.06 11.65
C LEU A 100 8.71 -9.95 12.84
N LYS A 101 9.06 -9.50 14.04
CA LYS A 101 8.79 -10.23 15.29
C LYS A 101 7.90 -9.40 16.21
N TYR A 102 6.88 -10.04 16.77
CA TYR A 102 6.01 -9.45 17.78
C TYR A 102 5.75 -10.49 18.88
N GLY A 103 5.89 -10.11 20.15
CA GLY A 103 5.72 -11.04 21.28
C GLY A 103 6.61 -12.30 21.19
N GLY A 104 7.82 -12.19 20.63
CA GLY A 104 8.74 -13.31 20.43
C GLY A 104 8.41 -14.26 19.27
N ARG A 105 7.31 -14.03 18.55
CA ARG A 105 6.90 -14.83 17.37
C ARG A 105 7.19 -14.08 16.09
N VAL A 106 7.55 -14.80 15.03
CA VAL A 106 7.75 -14.24 13.68
C VAL A 106 6.37 -14.11 13.02
N PHE A 107 5.99 -12.88 12.66
CA PHE A 107 4.72 -12.56 11.98
C PHE A 107 4.89 -12.26 10.49
N GLY A 108 6.12 -11.99 10.05
CA GLY A 108 6.47 -11.84 8.64
C GLY A 108 7.93 -12.25 8.45
N LYS A 109 8.22 -13.03 7.42
CA LYS A 109 9.59 -13.44 7.10
C LYS A 109 10.22 -12.48 6.09
N LYS A 110 11.53 -12.29 6.18
CA LYS A 110 12.29 -11.59 5.14
C LYS A 110 12.02 -12.19 3.76
N GLY A 111 11.75 -11.33 2.78
CA GLY A 111 11.44 -11.70 1.39
C GLY A 111 10.01 -12.17 1.17
N GLN A 112 9.20 -12.30 2.23
CA GLN A 112 7.77 -12.55 2.09
C GLN A 112 7.07 -11.29 1.56
N VAL A 113 6.13 -11.49 0.65
CA VAL A 113 5.29 -10.43 0.09
C VAL A 113 3.85 -10.70 0.49
N ALA A 114 3.27 -9.76 1.23
CA ALA A 114 1.88 -9.77 1.63
C ALA A 114 1.11 -8.66 0.90
N CYS A 115 -0.19 -8.88 0.69
CA CYS A 115 -1.04 -7.90 0.00
C CYS A 115 -2.30 -7.61 0.80
N MET A 116 -2.81 -6.39 0.69
CA MET A 116 -4.13 -5.99 1.17
C MET A 116 -4.92 -5.39 0.01
N ILE A 117 -6.20 -5.77 -0.09
CA ILE A 117 -7.11 -5.32 -1.14
C ILE A 117 -8.34 -4.71 -0.49
N ALA A 118 -8.70 -3.51 -0.93
CA ALA A 118 -9.85 -2.78 -0.42
C ALA A 118 -10.50 -1.89 -1.49
N GLY A 119 -11.73 -1.45 -1.20
CA GLY A 119 -12.47 -0.52 -2.05
C GLY A 119 -12.08 0.95 -1.85
N ARG A 120 -11.66 1.31 -0.63
CA ARG A 120 -11.21 2.66 -0.24
C ARG A 120 -10.03 2.54 0.72
N GLU A 121 -9.21 3.59 0.81
CA GLU A 121 -8.01 3.57 1.65
C GLU A 121 -8.39 3.35 3.12
N GLU A 122 -9.44 4.02 3.57
CA GLU A 122 -9.84 3.93 4.96
C GLU A 122 -10.55 2.58 5.32
N ASP A 123 -10.79 1.68 4.34
CA ASP A 123 -11.29 0.32 4.60
C ASP A 123 -10.17 -0.61 5.09
N PHE A 124 -8.90 -0.19 4.98
CA PHE A 124 -7.79 -0.92 5.57
C PHE A 124 -7.78 -0.84 7.11
N PRO A 125 -7.14 -1.82 7.78
CA PRO A 125 -7.17 -1.92 9.25
C PRO A 125 -6.27 -0.90 9.97
N HIS A 126 -5.58 -0.01 9.24
CA HIS A 126 -4.70 1.03 9.82
C HIS A 126 -5.38 2.41 9.97
N GLY A 127 -6.64 2.55 9.56
CA GLY A 127 -7.43 3.79 9.69
C GLY A 127 -8.35 3.84 10.92
N GLU A 128 -9.18 4.88 10.99
CA GLU A 128 -10.19 5.08 12.05
C GLU A 128 -11.16 3.89 12.21
N MET A 129 -11.79 3.77 13.37
CA MET A 129 -12.79 2.71 13.62
C MET A 129 -14.08 3.00 12.86
N ARG A 130 -14.44 2.09 11.94
CA ARG A 130 -15.62 2.17 11.08
C ARG A 130 -15.95 0.83 10.47
N ASP A 131 -17.16 0.70 9.96
CA ASP A 131 -17.56 -0.42 9.10
C ASP A 131 -16.63 -0.54 7.89
N ARG A 132 -16.01 -1.71 7.73
CA ARG A 132 -15.06 -1.98 6.65
C ARG A 132 -14.97 -3.46 6.33
N VAL A 133 -14.67 -3.73 5.06
CA VAL A 133 -14.39 -5.06 4.54
C VAL A 133 -13.15 -4.97 3.65
N TRP A 134 -12.22 -5.89 3.83
CA TRP A 134 -10.99 -5.94 3.06
C TRP A 134 -10.54 -7.39 2.88
N ILE A 135 -9.62 -7.62 1.94
CA ILE A 135 -8.99 -8.93 1.74
C ILE A 135 -7.52 -8.81 2.11
N ARG A 136 -7.04 -9.77 2.91
CA ARG A 136 -5.62 -9.94 3.22
C ARG A 136 -5.11 -11.18 2.53
N VAL A 137 -3.97 -11.06 1.86
CA VAL A 137 -3.27 -12.18 1.20
C VAL A 137 -1.90 -12.32 1.83
N GLU A 138 -1.67 -13.42 2.55
CA GLU A 138 -0.41 -13.58 3.30
C GLU A 138 0.80 -13.82 2.40
N HIS A 139 0.57 -14.44 1.24
CA HIS A 139 1.59 -14.72 0.23
C HIS A 139 1.02 -14.34 -1.14
N CYS A 140 1.56 -13.27 -1.72
CA CYS A 140 1.17 -12.81 -3.05
C CYS A 140 2.39 -12.50 -3.91
N GLN A 141 2.15 -12.39 -5.21
CA GLN A 141 3.11 -11.88 -6.17
C GLN A 141 2.46 -10.75 -6.95
N ALA A 142 3.06 -9.55 -6.92
CA ALA A 142 2.65 -8.46 -7.79
C ALA A 142 2.91 -8.83 -9.26
N LEU A 143 1.90 -8.65 -10.10
CA LEU A 143 1.99 -8.83 -11.54
C LEU A 143 2.19 -7.46 -12.18
N LYS A 144 3.09 -7.39 -13.16
CA LYS A 144 3.46 -6.16 -13.88
C LYS A 144 2.46 -5.82 -14.98
#